data_AF-A0A352JIK4-F1
#
_entry.id   AF-A0A352JIK4-F1
#
_cell.length_a   1.000
_cell.length_b   1.000
_cell.length_c   1.000
_cell.angle_alpha   90.00
_cell.angle_beta   90.00
_cell.angle_gamma   90.00
#
_symmetry.space_group_name_H-M   'P 1'
#
loop_
_entity.id
_entity.type
_entity.pdbx_description
1 polymer ?
#
loop_
_entity_poly.entity_id
_entity_poly.type
_entity_poly.pdbx_seq_one_letter_code
_entity_poly.pdbx_strand_id
1 'polypeptide(L)'
;MRVLDQVVALNLSLVMAHQADAAYWKEWEMFGLPGGIQLFTLFNLAAFFLLLWCFVAVVTRKRSGLRGSFVIAALSGVVLPIHAAFGLAGFTQFHLPASIAIIVGTFGISLLQVNLTWRARSEFTVET
;
A
#
# COMPACT_ATOMS: atom_id res chain seq x y z
N MET A 1 11.91 -12.55 -12.11
CA MET A 1 10.97 -11.43 -11.83
C MET A 1 11.60 -10.14 -12.33
N ARG A 2 10.83 -9.26 -12.96
CA ARG A 2 11.32 -7.94 -13.41
C ARG A 2 11.48 -7.02 -12.19
N VAL A 3 12.27 -5.94 -12.33
CA VAL A 3 12.49 -4.97 -11.24
C VAL A 3 11.18 -4.38 -10.73
N LEU A 4 10.25 -4.04 -11.63
CA LEU A 4 8.92 -3.56 -11.23
C LEU A 4 8.16 -4.61 -10.41
N ASP A 5 8.25 -5.90 -10.76
CA ASP A 5 7.56 -6.96 -10.01
C ASP A 5 8.09 -7.05 -8.57
N GLN A 6 9.41 -6.91 -8.39
CA GLN A 6 10.07 -6.92 -7.08
C GLN A 6 9.69 -5.69 -6.25
N VAL A 7 9.68 -4.50 -6.87
CA VAL A 7 9.30 -3.26 -6.19
C VAL A 7 7.84 -3.28 -5.76
N VAL A 8 6.94 -3.80 -6.59
CA VAL A 8 5.52 -3.94 -6.25
C VAL A 8 5.36 -4.96 -5.11
N ALA A 9 6.07 -6.09 -5.15
CA ALA A 9 6.05 -7.07 -4.07
C ALA A 9 6.53 -6.46 -2.73
N LEU A 10 7.64 -5.70 -2.75
CA LEU A 10 8.14 -4.99 -1.57
C LEU A 10 7.14 -3.96 -1.05
N ASN A 11 6.50 -3.20 -1.95
CA ASN A 11 5.49 -2.21 -1.56
C ASN A 11 4.29 -2.88 -0.86
N LEU A 12 3.84 -4.02 -1.38
CA LEU A 12 2.78 -4.81 -0.77
C LEU A 12 3.19 -5.35 0.59
N SER A 13 4.41 -5.86 0.74
CA SER A 13 4.92 -6.31 2.03
C SER A 13 4.92 -5.18 3.07
N LEU A 14 5.36 -3.98 2.68
CA LEU A 14 5.39 -2.82 3.58
C LEU A 14 3.99 -2.38 3.99
N VAL A 15 3.03 -2.25 3.06
CA VAL A 15 1.66 -1.84 3.42
C VAL A 15 0.93 -2.91 4.22
N MET A 16 1.18 -4.20 3.98
CA MET A 16 0.62 -5.28 4.79
C MET A 16 1.22 -5.30 6.21
N ALA A 17 2.54 -5.09 6.33
CA ALA A 17 3.19 -4.93 7.64
C ALA A 17 2.64 -3.71 8.39
N HIS A 18 2.41 -2.61 7.68
CA HIS A 18 1.75 -1.43 8.24
C HIS A 18 0.34 -1.75 8.76
N GLN A 19 -0.46 -2.53 8.03
CA GLN A 19 -1.81 -2.89 8.48
C GLN A 19 -1.80 -3.86 9.67
N ALA A 20 -0.79 -4.72 9.81
CA ALA A 20 -0.57 -5.50 11.02
C ALA A 20 -0.23 -4.60 12.23
N ASP A 21 0.64 -3.61 12.03
CA ASP A 21 0.97 -2.59 13.03
C ASP A 21 -0.26 -1.73 13.37
N ALA A 22 -1.07 -1.37 12.38
CA ALA A 22 -2.31 -0.62 12.55
C ALA A 22 -3.36 -1.39 13.36
N ALA A 23 -3.41 -2.72 13.20
CA ALA A 23 -4.24 -3.56 14.05
C ALA A 23 -3.77 -3.53 15.52
N TYR A 24 -2.46 -3.54 15.77
CA TYR A 24 -1.88 -3.40 17.11
C TYR A 24 -2.19 -2.03 17.73
N TRP A 25 -2.02 -0.95 16.97
CA TRP A 25 -2.32 0.42 17.40
C TRP A 25 -3.80 0.79 17.45
N LYS A 26 -4.67 -0.14 17.08
CA LYS A 26 -6.12 0.06 17.01
C LYS A 26 -6.48 1.27 16.14
N GLU A 27 -5.92 1.33 14.93
CA GLU A 27 -6.10 2.46 14.00
C GLU A 27 -7.58 2.78 13.73
N TRP A 28 -8.47 1.80 13.85
CA TRP A 28 -9.92 2.01 13.79
C TRP A 28 -10.46 3.00 14.85
N GLU A 29 -9.83 3.09 16.04
CA GLU A 29 -10.18 4.07 17.07
C GLU A 29 -9.73 5.47 16.65
N MET A 30 -8.57 5.58 15.98
CA MET A 30 -8.05 6.84 15.45
C MET A 30 -8.94 7.41 14.33
N PHE A 31 -9.45 6.53 13.46
CA PHE A 31 -10.41 6.90 12.41
C PHE A 31 -11.87 7.00 12.88
N GLY A 32 -12.18 6.62 14.12
CA GLY A 32 -13.56 6.58 14.61
C GLY A 32 -14.46 5.61 13.85
N LEU A 33 -13.90 4.49 13.35
CA LEU A 33 -14.66 3.51 12.57
C LEU A 33 -15.69 2.79 13.45
N PRO A 34 -16.96 2.69 13.02
CA PRO A 34 -17.96 1.91 13.75
C PRO A 34 -17.63 0.42 13.69
N GLY A 35 -17.99 -0.33 14.74
CA GLY A 35 -17.78 -1.79 14.79
C GLY A 35 -16.33 -2.23 15.08
N GLY A 36 -15.42 -1.29 15.30
CA GLY A 36 -14.05 -1.56 15.77
C GLY A 36 -13.26 -2.51 14.87
N ILE A 37 -12.61 -3.50 15.48
CA ILE A 37 -11.77 -4.48 14.77
C ILE A 37 -12.51 -5.25 13.66
N GLN A 38 -13.83 -5.44 13.77
CA GLN A 38 -14.59 -6.22 12.79
C GLN A 38 -14.65 -5.52 11.43
N LEU A 39 -15.04 -4.23 11.42
CA LEU A 39 -15.06 -3.44 10.21
C LEU A 39 -13.64 -3.25 9.66
N PHE A 40 -12.66 -3.00 10.54
CA PHE A 40 -11.26 -2.88 10.16
C PHE A 40 -10.72 -4.13 9.46
N THR A 41 -11.09 -5.32 9.95
CA THR A 41 -10.68 -6.61 9.37
C THR A 41 -11.31 -6.83 8.00
N LEU A 42 -12.62 -6.57 7.86
CA LEU A 42 -13.31 -6.72 6.57
C LEU A 42 -12.80 -5.72 5.53
N PHE A 43 -12.52 -4.48 5.96
CA PHE A 43 -11.88 -3.47 5.12
C PHE A 43 -10.51 -3.95 4.63
N ASN A 44 -9.67 -4.46 5.53
CA ASN A 44 -8.35 -4.99 5.18
C ASN A 44 -8.44 -6.19 4.23
N LEU A 45 -9.38 -7.12 4.46
CA LEU A 45 -9.60 -8.24 3.56
C LEU A 45 -9.93 -7.77 2.14
N ALA A 46 -10.85 -6.80 2.00
CA ALA A 46 -11.21 -6.23 0.71
C ALA A 46 -10.04 -5.49 0.06
N ALA A 47 -9.29 -4.70 0.83
CA ALA A 47 -8.11 -3.98 0.35
C ALA A 47 -7.02 -4.94 -0.13
N PHE A 48 -6.69 -5.97 0.65
CA PHE A 48 -5.67 -6.96 0.28
C PHE A 48 -6.08 -7.77 -0.95
N PHE A 49 -7.34 -8.16 -1.04
CA PHE A 49 -7.85 -8.83 -2.24
C PHE A 49 -7.66 -7.96 -3.49
N LEU A 50 -8.05 -6.68 -3.43
CA LEU A 50 -7.87 -5.73 -4.54
C LEU A 50 -6.39 -5.57 -4.89
N LEU A 51 -5.52 -5.34 -3.90
CA LEU A 51 -4.10 -5.13 -4.10
C LEU A 51 -3.41 -6.35 -4.71
N LEU A 52 -3.74 -7.56 -4.23
CA LEU A 52 -3.22 -8.81 -4.78
C LEU A 52 -3.77 -9.10 -6.18
N TRP A 53 -5.04 -8.76 -6.46
CA TRP A 53 -5.60 -8.85 -7.81
C TRP A 53 -4.85 -7.93 -8.79
N CYS A 54 -4.58 -6.68 -8.37
CA CYS A 54 -3.76 -5.76 -9.15
C CYS A 54 -2.34 -6.30 -9.35
N PHE A 55 -1.74 -6.88 -8.31
CA PHE A 55 -0.42 -7.49 -8.38
C PHE A 55 -0.35 -8.62 -9.42
N VAL A 56 -1.34 -9.52 -9.42
CA VAL A 56 -1.45 -10.59 -10.43
C VAL A 56 -1.47 -9.99 -11.84
N ALA A 57 -2.24 -8.93 -12.06
CA ALA A 57 -2.28 -8.24 -13.36
C ALA A 57 -0.93 -7.60 -13.73
N VAL A 58 -0.17 -7.07 -12.75
CA VAL A 58 1.17 -6.52 -12.96
C VAL A 58 2.17 -7.60 -13.38
N VAL A 59 2.28 -8.68 -12.62
CA VAL A 59 3.30 -9.71 -12.86
C VAL A 59 3.04 -10.51 -14.14
N THR A 60 1.76 -10.67 -14.51
CA THR A 60 1.34 -11.29 -15.78
C THR A 60 1.33 -10.34 -16.96
N ARG A 61 1.66 -9.05 -16.76
CA ARG A 61 1.72 -8.02 -17.80
C ARG A 61 0.42 -7.83 -18.59
N LYS A 62 -0.73 -8.12 -17.96
CA LYS A 62 -2.05 -7.79 -18.52
C LYS A 62 -2.14 -6.29 -18.76
N ARG A 63 -2.95 -5.88 -19.74
CA ARG A 63 -3.20 -4.45 -20.02
C ARG A 63 -3.71 -3.66 -18.82
N SER A 64 -4.50 -4.29 -17.94
CA SER A 64 -4.95 -3.71 -16.68
C SER A 64 -3.83 -3.54 -15.64
N GLY A 65 -2.71 -4.25 -15.78
CA GLY A 65 -1.56 -4.20 -14.87
C GLY A 65 -0.92 -2.82 -14.78
N LEU A 66 -0.91 -2.03 -15.85
CA LEU A 66 -0.42 -0.65 -15.78
C LEU A 66 -1.22 0.19 -14.77
N ARG A 67 -2.56 0.16 -14.89
CA ARG A 67 -3.45 0.85 -13.95
C ARG A 67 -3.36 0.23 -12.56
N GLY A 68 -3.31 -1.09 -12.46
CA GLY A 68 -3.16 -1.80 -11.20
C GLY A 68 -1.89 -1.41 -10.45
N SER A 69 -0.78 -1.21 -11.15
CA SER A 69 0.47 -0.77 -10.55
C SER A 69 0.37 0.66 -9.99
N PHE A 70 -0.30 1.58 -10.68
CA PHE A 70 -0.57 2.91 -10.13
C PHE A 70 -1.53 2.87 -8.93
N VAL A 71 -2.56 2.02 -8.96
CA VAL A 71 -3.49 1.84 -7.83
C VAL A 71 -2.74 1.36 -6.58
N ILE A 72 -1.87 0.35 -6.70
CA ILE A 72 -1.06 -0.13 -5.58
C ILE A 72 -0.18 1.02 -5.04
N ALA A 73 0.53 1.73 -5.92
CA ALA A 73 1.41 2.82 -5.49
C ALA A 73 0.64 3.96 -4.81
N ALA A 74 -0.57 4.28 -5.27
CA ALA A 74 -1.39 5.32 -4.68
C ALA A 74 -1.92 4.92 -3.29
N LEU A 75 -2.47 3.72 -3.15
CA LEU A 75 -3.01 3.22 -1.89
C LEU A 75 -1.92 2.98 -0.83
N SER A 76 -0.74 2.51 -1.24
CA SER A 76 0.41 2.43 -0.34
C SER A 76 0.96 3.82 0.00
N GLY A 77 1.10 4.69 -1.00
CA GLY A 77 1.71 6.01 -0.82
C GLY A 77 0.92 6.95 0.10
N VAL A 78 -0.40 6.79 0.23
CA VAL A 78 -1.22 7.67 1.09
C VAL A 78 -1.01 7.41 2.60
N VAL A 79 -0.38 6.30 2.97
CA VAL A 79 -0.09 5.95 4.37
C VAL A 79 0.67 7.07 5.09
N LEU A 80 1.77 7.58 4.52
CA LEU A 80 2.55 8.64 5.17
C LEU A 80 1.76 9.94 5.37
N PRO A 81 1.07 10.50 4.35
CA PRO A 81 0.24 11.68 4.55
C PRO A 81 -0.82 11.53 5.65
N ILE A 82 -1.49 10.37 5.73
CA ILE A 82 -2.48 10.07 6.77
C ILE A 82 -1.83 10.10 8.16
N HIS A 83 -0.71 9.39 8.34
CA HIS A 83 -0.03 9.30 9.63
C HIS A 83 0.63 10.61 10.04
N ALA A 84 1.12 11.39 9.08
CA ALA A 84 1.58 12.75 9.32
C ALA A 84 0.42 13.63 9.83
N ALA A 85 -0.77 13.53 9.25
CA ALA A 85 -1.95 14.26 9.72
C ALA A 85 -2.37 13.83 11.14
N PHE A 86 -2.35 12.54 11.46
CA PHE A 86 -2.60 12.06 12.82
C PHE A 86 -1.57 12.58 13.82
N GLY A 87 -0.27 12.53 13.48
CA GLY A 87 0.78 13.09 14.33
C GLY A 87 0.61 14.59 14.58
N LEU A 88 0.26 15.36 13.53
CA LEU A 88 -0.05 16.79 13.65
C LEU A 88 -1.30 17.07 14.50
N ALA A 89 -2.25 16.12 14.56
CA ALA A 89 -3.43 16.19 15.43
C ALA A 89 -3.18 15.73 16.87
N GLY A 90 -1.94 15.33 17.22
CA GLY A 90 -1.54 14.96 18.58
C GLY A 90 -1.65 13.47 18.91
N PHE A 91 -1.91 12.61 17.93
CA PHE A 91 -1.86 11.16 18.12
C PHE A 91 -0.41 10.70 18.34
N THR A 92 -0.21 9.72 19.23
CA THR A 92 1.11 9.21 19.61
C THR A 92 1.38 7.78 19.13
N GLN A 93 0.41 7.18 18.44
CA GLN A 93 0.52 5.88 17.79
C GLN A 93 1.58 5.94 16.68
N PHE A 94 2.15 4.79 16.32
CA PHE A 94 3.16 4.65 15.25
C PHE A 94 4.47 5.44 15.45
N HIS A 95 4.79 5.89 16.67
CA HIS A 95 6.07 6.54 16.99
C HIS A 95 7.23 5.56 17.23
N LEU A 96 6.99 4.25 17.18
CA LEU A 96 8.08 3.27 17.27
C LEU A 96 8.98 3.36 16.02
N PRO A 97 10.30 3.15 16.15
CA PRO A 97 11.21 3.22 15.01
C PRO A 97 10.81 2.33 13.83
N ALA A 98 10.31 1.12 14.12
CA ALA A 98 9.85 0.19 13.09
C ALA A 98 8.61 0.73 12.34
N SER A 99 7.63 1.27 13.06
CA SER A 99 6.43 1.89 12.47
C SER A 99 6.79 3.05 11.55
N ILE A 100 7.66 3.96 12.01
CA ILE A 100 8.15 5.10 11.21
C ILE A 100 8.87 4.60 9.96
N ALA A 101 9.77 3.62 10.10
CA ALA A 101 10.50 3.06 8.98
C ALA A 101 9.58 2.41 7.94
N ILE A 102 8.54 1.70 8.37
CA ILE A 102 7.53 1.11 7.48
C ILE A 102 6.73 2.20 6.77
N ILE A 103 6.26 3.23 7.48
CA ILE A 103 5.48 4.34 6.92
C ILE A 103 6.29 5.10 5.86
N VAL A 104 7.52 5.53 6.21
CA VAL A 104 8.42 6.24 5.29
C VAL A 104 8.85 5.35 4.13
N GLY A 105 9.16 4.09 4.40
CA GLY A 105 9.51 3.09 3.39
C GLY A 105 8.39 2.89 2.38
N THR A 106 7.14 2.77 2.85
CA THR A 106 5.96 2.59 1.98
C THR A 106 5.82 3.78 1.03
N PHE A 107 5.99 5.01 1.52
CA PHE A 107 5.95 6.21 0.68
C PHE A 107 7.08 6.25 -0.35
N GLY A 108 8.33 6.04 0.10
CA GLY A 108 9.51 6.05 -0.80
C GLY A 108 9.43 5.00 -1.89
N ILE A 109 9.04 3.77 -1.53
CA ILE A 109 8.84 2.67 -2.49
C ILE A 109 7.68 2.97 -3.43
N SER A 110 6.62 3.63 -2.98
CA SER A 110 5.52 4.03 -3.85
C SER A 110 5.95 5.05 -4.92
N LEU A 111 6.80 6.02 -4.56
CA LEU A 111 7.38 6.96 -5.54
C LEU A 111 8.28 6.24 -6.57
N LEU A 112 9.11 5.31 -6.10
CA LEU A 112 9.93 4.47 -6.98
C LEU A 112 9.06 3.63 -7.91
N GLN A 113 8.00 3.02 -7.38
CA GLN A 113 7.04 2.24 -8.16
C GLN A 113 6.42 3.09 -9.26
N VAL A 114 5.88 4.29 -8.95
CA VAL A 114 5.31 5.21 -9.97
C VAL A 114 6.30 5.46 -11.10
N ASN A 115 7.57 5.74 -10.78
CA ASN A 115 8.60 5.97 -11.79
C ASN A 115 8.85 4.75 -12.68
N LEU A 116 9.00 3.57 -12.07
CA LEU A 116 9.24 2.32 -12.80
C LEU A 116 8.03 1.90 -13.63
N THR A 117 6.82 2.06 -13.11
CA THR A 117 5.56 1.81 -13.81
C THR A 117 5.47 2.67 -15.06
N TRP A 118 5.80 3.96 -14.97
CA TRP A 118 5.82 4.85 -16.12
C TRP A 118 6.85 4.42 -17.17
N ARG A 119 8.04 4.02 -16.75
CA ARG A 119 9.10 3.51 -17.64
C ARG A 119 8.69 2.21 -18.34
N ALA A 120 8.02 1.31 -17.62
CA ALA A 120 7.59 0.01 -18.11
C ALA A 120 6.24 0.04 -18.85
N ARG A 121 5.64 1.21 -19.13
CA ARG A 121 4.27 1.31 -19.67
C ARG A 121 4.04 0.55 -20.98
N SER A 122 5.04 0.46 -21.85
CA SER A 122 4.97 -0.29 -23.11
C SER A 122 4.93 -1.80 -22.90
N GLU A 123 5.31 -2.31 -21.73
CA GLU A 123 5.23 -3.73 -21.41
C GLU A 123 3.79 -4.20 -21.16
N PHE A 124 2.82 -3.27 -21.05
CA PHE A 124 1.41 -3.55 -20.76
C PHE A 124 0.48 -3.31 -21.95
N THR A 125 1.00 -3.12 -23.17
CA THR A 125 0.19 -2.78 -24.35
C THR A 125 -0.15 -3.96 -25.24
N VAL A 126 0.44 -5.13 -25.00
CA VAL A 126 0.25 -6.33 -25.83
C VAL A 126 -0.77 -7.26 -25.15
N GLU A 127 -1.83 -7.63 -25.86
CA GLU A 127 -2.73 -8.71 -25.42
C GLU A 127 -1.96 -10.04 -25.54
N THR A 128 -1.73 -10.69 -24.40
CA THR A 128 -1.27 -12.08 -24.31
C THR A 128 -2.44 -13.03 -24.33
#